data_AF-E6SIS5-F1
#
_entry.id   AF-E6SIS5-F1
#
_cell.length_a   1.000
_cell.length_b   1.000
_cell.length_c   1.000
_cell.angle_alpha   90.00
_cell.angle_beta   90.00
_cell.angle_gamma   90.00
#
_symmetry.space_group_name_H-M   'P 1'
#
loop_
_entity.id
_entity.type
_entity.pdbx_description
1 polymer ?
#
loop_
_entity_poly.entity_id
_entity_poly.type
_entity_poly.pdbx_seq_one_letter_code
_entity_poly.pdbx_strand_id
1 'polypeptide(L)'
;MYPLHIIKRSLDEIQQLRECIAMVAAEARAYGERKPLILQLGDTYHGLPLSLYERNNVLDVPAQYAEKTHFEWLHQLLASTFDYPGAESRISIIRGSYYAVLDLTLYFVQCGIRPARFGVRDLATADFYVTRAWREFIEEQWEARLVASYSMSEFAGKPAVVCEVCGYQHFILPTLVPEVVVDLHGAGSSEFICSARGRRSPRPRR
;
A
#
# COMPACT_ATOMS: atom_id res chain seq x y z
N MET A 1 -10.25 13.49 26.99
CA MET A 1 -10.06 12.03 26.75
C MET A 1 -11.16 11.62 25.78
N TYR A 2 -10.84 11.39 24.51
CA TYR A 2 -11.83 11.01 23.49
C TYR A 2 -12.20 9.53 23.68
N PRO A 3 -13.49 9.15 23.56
CA PRO A 3 -13.87 7.75 23.62
C PRO A 3 -13.20 6.98 22.48
N LEU A 4 -12.50 5.89 22.83
CA LEU A 4 -11.95 4.95 21.87
C LEU A 4 -13.12 4.20 21.23
N HIS A 5 -13.57 4.64 20.06
CA HIS A 5 -14.59 3.94 19.29
C HIS A 5 -13.96 2.71 18.63
N ILE A 6 -14.03 1.56 19.30
CA ILE A 6 -13.62 0.29 18.70
C ILE A 6 -14.68 -0.08 17.66
N ILE A 7 -14.31 0.02 16.39
CA ILE A 7 -15.13 -0.48 15.29
C ILE A 7 -15.17 -2.01 15.38
N LYS A 8 -16.35 -2.56 15.66
CA LYS A 8 -16.57 -4.01 15.69
C LYS A 8 -17.04 -4.46 14.31
N ARG A 9 -16.24 -5.29 13.64
CA ARG A 9 -16.67 -6.02 12.44
C ARG A 9 -17.61 -7.15 12.82
N SER A 10 -18.58 -7.44 11.95
CA SER A 10 -19.44 -8.62 12.14
C SER A 10 -18.64 -9.91 11.92
N LEU A 11 -19.05 -11.01 12.54
CA LEU A 11 -18.43 -12.31 12.30
C LEU A 11 -18.55 -12.73 10.83
N ASP A 12 -19.66 -12.40 10.18
CA ASP A 12 -19.92 -12.69 8.78
C ASP A 12 -18.94 -11.96 7.86
N GLU A 13 -18.69 -10.67 8.11
CA GLU A 13 -17.70 -9.89 7.36
C GLU A 13 -16.29 -10.47 7.49
N ILE A 14 -15.90 -10.86 8.72
CA ILE A 14 -14.61 -11.51 8.97
C ILE A 14 -14.51 -12.83 8.20
N GLN A 15 -15.59 -13.62 8.16
CA GLN A 15 -15.64 -14.89 7.47
C GLN A 15 -15.53 -14.72 5.94
N GLN A 16 -16.27 -13.76 5.36
CA GLN A 16 -16.19 -13.44 3.93
C GLN A 16 -14.79 -12.99 3.50
N LEU A 17 -14.12 -12.16 4.32
CA LEU A 17 -12.75 -11.76 4.07
C LEU A 17 -11.79 -12.96 4.07
N ARG A 18 -11.97 -13.91 5.00
CA ARG A 18 -11.17 -15.13 5.06
C ARG A 18 -11.35 -15.99 3.83
N GLU A 19 -12.59 -16.19 3.38
CA GLU A 19 -12.90 -16.99 2.18
C GLU A 19 -12.30 -16.36 0.92
N CYS A 20 -12.44 -15.04 0.76
CA CYS A 20 -11.83 -14.31 -0.35
C CYS A 20 -10.31 -14.47 -0.38
N ILE A 21 -9.64 -14.28 0.76
CA ILE A 21 -8.17 -14.43 0.87
C ILE A 21 -7.75 -15.87 0.56
N ALA A 22 -8.46 -16.86 1.11
CA ALA A 22 -8.16 -18.27 0.89
C ALA A 22 -8.30 -18.66 -0.59
N MET A 23 -9.32 -18.13 -1.29
CA MET A 23 -9.55 -18.34 -2.72
C MET A 23 -8.39 -17.77 -3.55
N VAL A 24 -8.00 -16.51 -3.33
CA VAL A 24 -6.86 -15.88 -4.03
C VAL A 24 -5.56 -16.64 -3.78
N ALA A 25 -5.32 -17.08 -2.54
CA ALA A 25 -4.13 -17.86 -2.20
C ALA A 25 -4.14 -19.29 -2.77
N ALA A 26 -5.31 -19.91 -2.96
CA ALA A 26 -5.44 -21.20 -3.62
C ALA A 26 -5.15 -21.10 -5.12
N GLU A 27 -5.65 -20.04 -5.77
CA GLU A 27 -5.40 -19.77 -7.17
C GLU A 27 -3.91 -19.52 -7.44
N ALA A 28 -3.25 -18.67 -6.66
CA ALA A 28 -1.80 -18.44 -6.79
C ALA A 28 -0.98 -19.74 -6.63
N ARG A 29 -1.36 -20.62 -5.70
CA ARG A 29 -0.72 -21.93 -5.52
C ARG A 29 -0.92 -22.87 -6.70
N ALA A 30 -2.10 -22.83 -7.33
CA ALA A 30 -2.41 -23.66 -8.50
C ALA A 30 -1.51 -23.34 -9.70
N TYR A 31 -1.04 -22.09 -9.82
CA TYR A 31 -0.07 -21.69 -10.84
C TYR A 31 1.39 -22.04 -10.52
N GLY A 32 1.65 -22.69 -9.37
CA GLY A 32 3.01 -23.05 -8.95
C GLY A 32 3.88 -21.85 -8.58
N GLU A 33 3.28 -20.68 -8.36
CA GLU A 33 4.01 -19.48 -7.96
C GLU A 33 4.58 -19.63 -6.56
N ARG A 34 5.87 -19.31 -6.40
CA ARG A 34 6.49 -19.20 -5.08
C ARG A 34 5.93 -17.98 -4.36
N LYS A 35 5.72 -18.08 -3.05
CA LYS A 35 5.30 -16.95 -2.23
C LYS A 35 6.40 -15.88 -2.24
N PRO A 36 6.07 -14.60 -2.47
CA PRO A 36 7.07 -13.53 -2.45
C PRO A 36 7.68 -13.42 -1.05
N LEU A 37 9.00 -13.24 -0.95
CA LEU A 37 9.62 -12.90 0.33
C LEU A 37 9.51 -11.40 0.54
N ILE A 38 8.87 -11.01 1.64
CA ILE A 38 8.47 -9.64 1.94
C ILE A 38 9.34 -9.09 3.06
N LEU A 39 9.94 -7.93 2.85
CA LEU A 39 10.56 -7.14 3.90
C LEU A 39 9.60 -6.05 4.38
N GLN A 40 9.31 -6.01 5.66
CA GLN A 40 8.40 -5.05 6.26
C GLN A 40 9.17 -4.05 7.14
N LEU A 41 9.16 -2.78 6.73
CA LEU A 41 9.90 -1.65 7.32
C LEU A 41 9.15 -1.02 8.51
N GLY A 42 8.83 -1.84 9.50
CA GLY A 42 8.16 -1.45 10.73
C GLY A 42 6.66 -1.69 10.74
N ASP A 43 6.02 -1.14 11.76
CA ASP A 43 4.60 -1.35 12.02
C ASP A 43 3.75 -0.58 11.00
N THR A 44 3.19 -1.31 10.03
CA THR A 44 2.14 -0.83 9.10
C THR A 44 0.75 -1.18 9.61
N TYR A 45 0.63 -1.68 10.85
CA TYR A 45 -0.62 -2.07 11.50
C TYR A 45 -1.34 -0.87 12.12
N HIS A 46 -1.31 0.30 11.47
CA HIS A 46 -2.38 1.27 11.67
C HIS A 46 -3.70 0.57 11.28
N GLY A 47 -4.39 0.00 12.27
CA GLY A 47 -5.72 -0.59 12.13
C GLY A 47 -5.87 -2.11 12.03
N LEU A 48 -4.97 -2.92 12.56
CA LEU A 48 -5.17 -4.39 12.55
C LEU A 48 -5.23 -4.97 13.97
N PRO A 49 -6.08 -5.99 14.17
CA PRO A 49 -5.50 -7.31 14.09
C PRO A 49 -6.05 -8.05 12.88
N LEU A 50 -5.15 -8.69 12.13
CA LEU A 50 -5.27 -10.08 11.66
C LEU A 50 -3.98 -10.45 10.90
N SER A 51 -2.87 -10.51 11.62
CA SER A 51 -1.85 -11.49 11.26
C SER A 51 -2.36 -12.85 11.76
N LEU A 52 -3.18 -13.54 10.98
CA LEU A 52 -3.60 -14.92 11.31
C LEU A 52 -3.18 -15.98 10.29
N TYR A 53 -2.44 -15.66 9.24
CA TYR A 53 -1.97 -16.69 8.30
C TYR A 53 -0.51 -16.48 7.88
N GLU A 54 0.28 -17.51 8.18
CA GLU A 54 1.64 -17.83 7.72
C GLU A 54 2.55 -16.64 7.35
N ARG A 55 3.18 -16.03 8.36
CA ARG A 55 4.30 -15.09 8.20
C ARG A 55 5.60 -15.73 7.70
N ASN A 56 5.56 -16.94 7.16
CA ASN A 56 6.78 -17.68 6.81
C ASN A 56 7.57 -17.02 5.66
N ASN A 57 7.00 -16.01 5.02
CA ASN A 57 7.60 -15.22 3.96
C ASN A 57 7.62 -13.70 4.27
N VAL A 58 7.51 -13.30 5.54
CA VAL A 58 7.60 -11.89 5.95
C VAL A 58 8.72 -11.72 6.97
N LEU A 59 9.66 -10.82 6.67
CA LEU A 59 10.73 -10.38 7.54
C LEU A 59 10.39 -8.99 8.07
N ASP A 60 9.98 -8.90 9.34
CA ASP A 60 9.68 -7.65 10.02
C ASP A 60 10.98 -7.02 10.56
N VAL A 61 11.30 -5.80 10.13
CA VAL A 61 12.45 -5.03 10.62
C VAL A 61 11.98 -3.64 11.07
N PRO A 62 12.23 -3.22 12.32
CA PRO A 62 11.87 -1.89 12.79
C PRO A 62 12.78 -0.84 12.14
N ALA A 63 12.43 -0.41 10.93
CA ALA A 63 13.15 0.64 10.20
C ALA A 63 12.69 2.06 10.57
N GLN A 64 11.88 2.19 11.60
CA GLN A 64 11.42 3.48 12.11
C GLN A 64 12.65 4.19 12.72
N TYR A 65 12.71 5.52 12.61
CA TYR A 65 13.75 6.40 13.20
C TYR A 65 15.05 6.65 12.43
N ALA A 66 15.17 6.18 11.18
CA ALA A 66 16.31 6.51 10.31
C ALA A 66 17.71 6.27 10.93
N GLU A 67 17.81 5.31 11.86
CA GLU A 67 19.09 4.97 12.47
C GLU A 67 19.98 4.25 11.46
N LYS A 68 21.22 4.72 11.32
CA LYS A 68 22.19 4.19 10.35
C LYS A 68 22.36 2.67 10.46
N THR A 69 22.42 2.16 11.68
CA THR A 69 22.55 0.73 12.00
C THR A 69 21.40 -0.10 11.43
N HIS A 70 20.17 0.40 11.47
CA HIS A 70 19.01 -0.27 10.88
C HIS A 70 19.15 -0.37 9.36
N PHE A 71 19.61 0.70 8.70
CA PHE A 71 19.83 0.67 7.25
C PHE A 71 20.97 -0.26 6.83
N GLU A 72 22.03 -0.38 7.63
CA GLU A 72 23.10 -1.34 7.40
C GLU A 72 22.59 -2.80 7.49
N TRP A 73 21.68 -3.10 8.41
CA TRP A 73 21.03 -4.41 8.49
C TRP A 73 20.08 -4.66 7.31
N LEU A 74 19.27 -3.66 6.94
CA LEU A 74 18.38 -3.76 5.78
C LEU A 74 19.18 -4.02 4.49
N HIS A 75 20.34 -3.37 4.34
CA HIS A 75 21.26 -3.64 3.25
C HIS A 75 21.70 -5.11 3.23
N GLN A 76 22.15 -5.65 4.37
CA GLN A 76 22.58 -7.06 4.46
C GLN A 76 21.43 -8.02 4.14
N LEU A 77 20.23 -7.76 4.64
CA LEU A 77 19.04 -8.57 4.36
C LEU A 77 18.68 -8.57 2.86
N LEU A 78 18.66 -7.39 2.23
CA LEU A 78 18.37 -7.25 0.79
C LEU A 78 19.44 -7.88 -0.11
N ALA A 79 20.69 -7.93 0.35
CA ALA A 79 21.78 -8.61 -0.34
C ALA A 79 21.73 -10.14 -0.19
N SER A 80 21.07 -10.65 0.84
CA SER A 80 21.05 -12.07 1.21
C SER A 80 20.13 -12.92 0.35
N THR A 81 20.34 -14.24 0.44
CA THR A 81 19.45 -15.27 -0.11
C THR A 81 18.92 -16.15 1.00
N PHE A 82 17.70 -16.63 0.84
CA PHE A 82 16.96 -17.41 1.82
C PHE A 82 16.50 -18.74 1.22
N ASP A 83 16.38 -19.76 2.06
CA ASP A 83 15.87 -21.09 1.69
C ASP A 83 14.63 -21.43 2.53
N TYR A 84 13.55 -20.70 2.27
CA TYR A 84 12.25 -20.96 2.89
C TYR A 84 11.38 -21.81 1.96
N PRO A 85 10.86 -22.97 2.42
CA PRO A 85 10.02 -23.83 1.59
C PRO A 85 8.82 -23.08 0.99
N GLY A 86 8.71 -23.10 -0.33
CA GLY A 86 7.61 -22.47 -1.07
C GLY A 86 7.68 -20.95 -1.18
N ALA A 87 8.74 -20.30 -0.70
CA ALA A 87 8.98 -18.87 -0.90
C ALA A 87 10.08 -18.60 -1.93
N GLU A 88 10.11 -17.38 -2.46
CA GLU A 88 11.22 -16.87 -3.25
C GLU A 88 12.50 -16.79 -2.41
N SER A 89 13.65 -17.00 -3.05
CA SER A 89 14.95 -17.02 -2.37
C SER A 89 15.52 -15.64 -2.07
N ARG A 90 14.88 -14.57 -2.52
CA ARG A 90 15.28 -13.19 -2.29
C ARG A 90 14.06 -12.34 -1.96
N ILE A 91 14.29 -11.26 -1.23
CA ILE A 91 13.25 -10.26 -0.96
C ILE A 91 12.84 -9.63 -2.29
N SER A 92 11.57 -9.81 -2.67
CA SER A 92 11.00 -9.24 -3.89
C SER A 92 10.00 -8.13 -3.64
N ILE A 93 9.54 -7.99 -2.40
CA ILE A 93 8.60 -6.95 -2.00
C ILE A 93 9.10 -6.25 -0.75
N ILE A 94 9.12 -4.93 -0.76
CA ILE A 94 9.31 -4.11 0.44
C ILE A 94 7.98 -3.44 0.79
N ARG A 95 7.61 -3.45 2.07
CA ARG A 95 6.39 -2.79 2.57
C ARG A 95 6.72 -1.87 3.73
N GLY A 96 6.10 -0.70 3.79
CA GLY A 96 6.31 0.23 4.90
C GLY A 96 5.45 1.48 4.77
N SER A 97 5.65 2.42 5.69
CA SER A 97 5.16 3.79 5.46
C SER A 97 5.90 4.40 4.26
N TYR A 98 5.29 5.40 3.63
CA TYR A 98 5.96 6.17 2.59
C TYR A 98 7.35 6.68 3.02
N TYR A 99 7.45 7.26 4.22
CA TYR A 99 8.71 7.80 4.73
C TYR A 99 9.77 6.72 4.95
N ALA A 100 9.40 5.53 5.44
CA ALA A 100 10.38 4.45 5.63
C ALA A 100 11.01 3.99 4.30
N VAL A 101 10.20 3.90 3.23
CA VAL A 101 10.71 3.57 1.89
C VAL A 101 11.55 4.71 1.32
N LEU A 102 11.13 5.96 1.51
CA LEU A 102 11.89 7.12 1.06
C LEU A 102 13.24 7.23 1.77
N ASP A 103 13.26 7.11 3.10
CA ASP A 103 14.49 7.21 3.90
C ASP A 103 15.49 6.10 3.53
N LEU A 104 15.01 4.87 3.35
CA LEU A 104 15.85 3.76 2.86
C LEU A 104 16.43 4.06 1.47
N THR A 105 15.61 4.63 0.58
CA THR A 105 16.04 5.01 -0.78
C THR A 105 17.12 6.08 -0.71
N LEU A 106 16.89 7.15 0.06
CA LEU A 106 17.84 8.24 0.25
C LEU A 106 19.14 7.77 0.89
N TYR A 107 19.07 6.88 1.87
CA TYR A 107 20.25 6.26 2.48
C TYR A 107 21.10 5.54 1.43
N PHE A 108 20.50 4.70 0.59
CA PHE A 108 21.26 4.00 -0.46
C PHE A 108 21.86 4.96 -1.48
N VAL A 109 21.12 5.97 -1.93
CA VAL A 109 21.63 7.01 -2.83
C VAL A 109 22.82 7.73 -2.20
N GLN A 110 22.71 8.14 -0.94
CA GLN A 110 23.79 8.82 -0.20
C GLN A 110 25.03 7.94 -0.05
N CYS A 111 24.86 6.63 0.13
CA CYS A 111 25.96 5.67 0.21
C CYS A 111 26.50 5.23 -1.17
N GLY A 112 25.99 5.76 -2.29
CA GLY A 112 26.38 5.34 -3.63
C GLY A 112 25.98 3.90 -3.98
N ILE A 113 24.98 3.36 -3.28
CA ILE A 113 24.42 2.03 -3.51
C ILE A 113 23.22 2.17 -4.45
N ARG A 114 23.20 1.45 -5.58
CA ARG A 114 22.04 1.41 -6.48
C ARG A 114 21.01 0.37 -5.97
N PRO A 115 19.81 0.76 -5.51
CA PRO A 115 18.83 -0.18 -4.96
C PRO A 115 18.33 -1.23 -5.96
N ALA A 116 18.24 -0.90 -7.25
CA ALA A 116 17.83 -1.83 -8.31
C ALA A 116 18.60 -3.17 -8.31
N ARG A 117 19.86 -3.19 -7.83
CA ARG A 117 20.67 -4.42 -7.75
C ARG A 117 20.09 -5.50 -6.84
N PHE A 118 19.18 -5.15 -5.93
CA PHE A 118 18.60 -6.11 -4.98
C PHE A 118 17.51 -6.98 -5.62
N GLY A 119 16.97 -6.57 -6.79
CA GLY A 119 15.94 -7.33 -7.51
C GLY A 119 14.55 -7.25 -6.88
N VAL A 120 14.26 -6.18 -6.13
CA VAL A 120 12.92 -5.92 -5.59
C VAL A 120 11.99 -5.54 -6.74
N ARG A 121 10.84 -6.21 -6.85
CA ARG A 121 9.84 -5.96 -7.90
C ARG A 121 8.81 -4.93 -7.48
N ASP A 122 8.37 -4.99 -6.23
CA ASP A 122 7.29 -4.15 -5.72
C ASP A 122 7.70 -3.45 -4.42
N LEU A 123 7.46 -2.15 -4.37
CA LEU A 123 7.50 -1.35 -3.16
C LEU A 123 6.05 -1.03 -2.80
N ALA A 124 5.59 -1.37 -1.60
CA ALA A 124 4.24 -1.03 -1.17
C ALA A 124 4.29 -0.01 -0.03
N THR A 125 3.60 1.11 -0.20
CA THR A 125 3.54 2.17 0.79
C THR A 125 2.11 2.45 1.26
N ALA A 126 2.01 2.91 2.50
CA ALA A 126 0.77 3.40 3.10
C ALA A 126 0.99 4.75 3.82
N ASP A 127 -0.09 5.24 4.43
CA ASP A 127 -0.16 6.36 5.38
C ASP A 127 -0.07 7.78 4.80
N PHE A 128 0.70 7.99 3.73
CA PHE A 128 0.91 9.32 3.16
C PHE A 128 0.67 9.37 1.66
N TYR A 129 0.25 10.54 1.18
CA TYR A 129 0.19 10.83 -0.25
C TYR A 129 1.60 10.90 -0.83
N VAL A 130 1.84 10.10 -1.88
CA VAL A 130 3.08 10.13 -2.65
C VAL A 130 2.87 11.01 -3.87
N THR A 131 3.59 12.12 -3.94
CA THR A 131 3.54 12.99 -5.13
C THR A 131 4.11 12.24 -6.34
N ARG A 132 3.68 12.64 -7.55
CA ARG A 132 4.18 12.05 -8.79
C ARG A 132 5.72 12.10 -8.90
N ALA A 133 6.32 13.24 -8.55
CA ALA A 133 7.78 13.40 -8.61
C ALA A 133 8.52 12.43 -7.67
N TRP A 134 8.03 12.26 -6.44
CA TRP A 134 8.64 11.31 -5.50
C TRP A 134 8.43 9.85 -5.90
N ARG A 135 7.27 9.52 -6.46
CA ARG A 135 7.03 8.21 -7.06
C ARG A 135 8.04 7.92 -8.17
N GLU A 136 8.15 8.81 -9.15
CA GLU A 136 9.06 8.64 -10.29
C GLU A 136 10.51 8.47 -9.80
N PHE A 137 10.95 9.29 -8.84
CA PHE A 137 12.27 9.15 -8.21
C PHE A 137 12.46 7.78 -7.56
N ILE A 138 11.52 7.32 -6.72
CA ILE A 138 11.63 6.04 -6.02
C ILE A 138 11.64 4.87 -7.03
N GLU A 139 10.72 4.86 -7.99
CA GLU A 139 10.62 3.81 -9.01
C GLU A 139 11.89 3.76 -9.88
N GLU A 140 12.49 4.90 -10.21
CA GLU A 140 13.77 4.98 -10.93
C GLU A 140 14.93 4.38 -10.13
N GLN A 141 15.07 4.70 -8.84
CA GLN A 141 16.19 4.19 -8.03
C GLN A 141 16.11 2.66 -7.84
N TRP A 142 14.90 2.12 -7.72
CA TRP A 142 14.67 0.71 -7.46
C TRP A 142 14.43 -0.14 -8.71
N GLU A 143 14.12 0.46 -9.86
CA GLU A 143 13.59 -0.24 -11.04
C GLU A 143 12.41 -1.16 -10.67
N ALA A 144 11.59 -0.70 -9.72
CA ALA A 144 10.52 -1.44 -9.09
C ALA A 144 9.22 -0.65 -9.14
N ARG A 145 8.08 -1.33 -9.14
CA ARG A 145 6.77 -0.68 -9.10
C ARG A 145 6.45 -0.17 -7.70
N LEU A 146 6.02 1.08 -7.55
CA LEU A 146 5.55 1.63 -6.27
C LEU A 146 4.03 1.52 -6.15
N VAL A 147 3.54 0.59 -5.36
CA VAL A 147 2.12 0.43 -5.05
C VAL A 147 1.78 1.24 -3.79
N ALA A 148 1.26 2.45 -3.98
CA ALA A 148 0.76 3.27 -2.88
C ALA A 148 -0.72 2.95 -2.62
N SER A 149 -1.05 2.71 -1.36
CA SER A 149 -2.44 2.58 -0.89
C SER A 149 -2.75 3.63 0.15
N TYR A 150 -3.99 4.11 0.16
CA TYR A 150 -4.52 4.94 1.23
C TYR A 150 -5.46 4.10 2.08
N SER A 151 -5.27 4.17 3.40
CA SER A 151 -6.13 3.57 4.40
C SER A 151 -6.12 4.42 5.67
N MET A 152 -7.03 4.10 6.58
CA MET A 152 -7.01 4.59 7.95
C MET A 152 -7.02 3.39 8.90
N SER A 153 -6.57 3.60 10.13
CA SER A 153 -6.60 2.55 11.16
C SER A 153 -8.00 1.98 11.45
N GLU A 154 -9.02 2.77 11.17
CA GLU A 154 -10.42 2.44 11.34
C GLU A 154 -10.91 1.46 10.27
N PHE A 155 -10.22 1.40 9.12
CA PHE A 155 -10.60 0.59 7.97
C PHE A 155 -9.50 -0.42 7.66
N ALA A 156 -9.64 -1.65 8.15
CA ALA A 156 -8.69 -2.69 7.80
C ALA A 156 -8.76 -3.03 6.30
N GLY A 157 -7.60 -3.04 5.64
CA GLY A 157 -7.45 -3.31 4.21
C GLY A 157 -6.76 -2.18 3.46
N LYS A 158 -6.90 -2.19 2.13
CA LYS A 158 -6.43 -1.13 1.21
C LYS A 158 -7.63 -0.47 0.55
N PRO A 159 -8.40 0.36 1.28
CA PRO A 159 -9.68 0.89 0.80
C PRO A 159 -9.52 1.78 -0.42
N ALA A 160 -8.34 2.38 -0.64
CA ALA A 160 -8.00 3.03 -1.90
C ALA A 160 -6.60 2.65 -2.38
N VAL A 161 -6.45 2.49 -3.69
CA VAL A 161 -5.20 2.14 -4.37
C VAL A 161 -4.95 3.06 -5.55
N VAL A 162 -3.69 3.35 -5.85
CA VAL A 162 -3.33 4.10 -7.06
C VAL A 162 -3.59 3.25 -8.30
N CYS A 163 -4.34 3.80 -9.26
CA CYS A 163 -4.61 3.17 -10.54
C CYS A 163 -3.41 3.38 -11.48
N GLU A 164 -2.94 2.29 -12.09
CA GLU A 164 -1.82 2.31 -13.05
C GLU A 164 -2.14 3.07 -14.34
N VAL A 165 -3.43 3.25 -14.68
CA VAL A 165 -3.85 3.91 -15.92
C VAL A 165 -3.92 5.42 -15.77
N CYS A 166 -4.54 5.92 -14.69
CA CYS A 166 -4.79 7.35 -14.51
C CYS A 166 -3.86 8.00 -13.48
N GLY A 167 -3.15 7.22 -12.66
CA GLY A 167 -2.27 7.71 -11.58
C GLY A 167 -3.00 8.24 -10.35
N TYR A 168 -4.34 8.23 -10.32
CA TYR A 168 -5.14 8.67 -9.17
C TYR A 168 -5.51 7.50 -8.25
N GLN A 169 -5.90 7.82 -7.02
CA GLN A 169 -6.41 6.84 -6.07
C GLN A 169 -7.87 6.49 -6.36
N HIS A 170 -8.15 5.20 -6.48
CA HIS A 170 -9.49 4.65 -6.65
C HIS A 170 -9.89 3.90 -5.39
N PHE A 171 -11.08 4.20 -4.87
CA PHE A 171 -11.67 3.43 -3.78
C PHE A 171 -12.10 2.05 -4.28
N ILE A 172 -11.74 1.00 -3.55
CA ILE A 172 -12.08 -0.38 -3.87
C ILE A 172 -13.48 -0.67 -3.32
N LEU A 173 -14.49 -0.52 -4.17
CA LEU A 173 -15.86 -0.91 -3.85
C LEU A 173 -15.99 -2.45 -3.84
N PRO A 174 -16.86 -3.03 -2.99
CA PRO A 174 -17.79 -2.38 -2.05
C PRO A 174 -17.21 -2.16 -0.65
N THR A 175 -15.90 -2.31 -0.43
CA THR A 175 -15.31 -2.37 0.91
C THR A 175 -15.41 -1.07 1.71
N LEU A 176 -15.58 0.06 1.02
CA LEU A 176 -15.78 1.37 1.62
C LEU A 176 -16.63 2.25 0.69
N VAL A 177 -17.58 3.01 1.24
CA VAL A 177 -18.35 4.01 0.49
C VAL A 177 -17.76 5.38 0.82
N PRO A 178 -17.02 6.02 -0.11
CA PRO A 178 -16.43 7.32 0.15
C PRO A 178 -17.48 8.43 0.00
N GLU A 179 -17.55 9.32 0.99
CA GLU A 179 -18.37 10.53 0.93
C GLU A 179 -17.47 11.77 0.98
N VAL A 180 -17.64 12.69 0.03
CA VAL A 180 -16.94 13.97 0.03
C VAL A 180 -17.85 15.01 0.66
N VAL A 181 -17.50 15.44 1.88
CA VAL A 181 -18.26 16.47 2.61
C VAL A 181 -17.67 17.83 2.28
N VAL A 182 -18.50 18.74 1.76
CA VAL A 182 -18.13 20.13 1.50
C VAL A 182 -18.81 21.00 2.56
N ASP A 183 -18.03 21.66 3.41
CA ASP A 183 -18.57 22.66 4.31
C ASP A 183 -18.83 23.95 3.54
N LEU A 184 -20.11 24.32 3.40
CA LEU A 184 -20.54 25.52 2.71
C LEU A 184 -20.64 26.74 3.65
N HIS A 185 -20.33 26.61 4.94
CA HIS A 185 -20.53 27.67 5.92
C HIS A 185 -19.53 28.85 5.83
N GLY A 186 -18.55 28.79 4.92
CA GLY A 186 -17.71 29.93 4.53
C GLY A 186 -18.16 30.65 3.25
N ALA A 187 -19.10 30.07 2.50
CA ALA A 187 -19.71 30.71 1.34
C ALA A 187 -20.98 31.42 1.82
N GLY A 188 -20.88 32.72 2.06
CA GLY A 188 -22.05 33.56 2.31
C GLY A 188 -23.13 33.28 1.25
N SER A 189 -24.35 33.04 1.71
CA SER A 189 -25.59 32.82 0.94
C SER A 189 -25.63 31.59 0.01
N SER A 190 -26.31 30.56 0.53
CA SER A 190 -27.27 29.68 -0.15
C SER A 190 -27.46 29.84 -1.67
N GLU A 191 -26.70 29.09 -2.46
CA GLU A 191 -27.22 28.48 -3.69
C GLU A 191 -26.74 27.03 -3.75
N PHE A 192 -27.69 26.10 -3.64
CA PHE A 192 -27.47 24.68 -3.92
C PHE A 192 -27.07 24.55 -5.40
N ILE A 193 -25.78 24.37 -5.69
CA ILE A 193 -25.33 23.91 -7.00
C ILE A 193 -25.53 22.40 -7.07
N CYS A 194 -26.79 22.00 -7.22
CA CYS A 194 -27.16 20.68 -7.70
C CYS A 194 -28.23 20.84 -8.78
N SER A 195 -27.85 21.45 -9.90
CA SER A 195 -28.59 21.30 -11.16
C SER A 195 -27.77 20.40 -12.07
N ALA A 196 -28.14 19.12 -12.09
CA ALA A 196 -27.81 18.20 -13.17
C ALA A 196 -28.47 18.71 -14.46
N ARG A 197 -27.84 19.65 -15.17
CA ARG A 197 -28.19 19.92 -16.56
C ARG A 197 -27.39 18.96 -17.43
N GLY A 198 -28.11 17.96 -17.95
CA GLY A 198 -27.58 16.95 -18.86
C GLY A 198 -26.78 17.56 -20.00
N ARG A 199 -25.56 17.06 -20.19
CA ARG A 199 -24.77 17.31 -21.39
C ARG A 199 -25.57 16.74 -22.58
N ARG A 200 -26.06 17.62 -23.44
CA ARG A 200 -26.58 17.23 -24.76
C ARG A 200 -25.44 16.61 -25.55
N SER A 201 -25.67 15.41 -26.04
CA SER A 201 -24.80 14.70 -26.98
C SER A 201 -24.58 15.56 -28.25
N PRO A 202 -23.36 15.61 -28.81
CA PRO A 202 -23.14 16.29 -30.07
C PRO A 202 -23.88 15.56 -31.20
N ARG A 203 -24.68 16.29 -31.98
CA ARG A 203 -25.31 15.77 -33.21
C ARG A 203 -24.23 15.45 -34.25
N PRO A 204 -24.34 14.35 -35.00
CA PRO A 204 -23.43 14.06 -36.10
C PRO A 204 -23.63 15.10 -37.21
N ARG A 205 -22.52 15.67 -37.70
CA ARG A 205 -22.52 16.51 -38.90
C ARG A 205 -22.74 15.60 -40.11
N ARG A 206 -23.72 15.95 -40.94
CA ARG A 206 -23.84 15.48 -42.32
C ARG A 206 -23.01 16.38 -43.22
#